data_AF-A0A3B0WH42-F1
#
_entry.id   AF-A0A3B0WH42-F1
#
_cell.length_a   1.000
_cell.length_b   1.000
_cell.length_c   1.000
_cell.angle_alpha   90.00
_cell.angle_beta   90.00
_cell.angle_gamma   90.00
#
_symmetry.space_group_name_H-M   'P 1'
#
loop_
_entity.id
_entity.type
_entity.pdbx_description
1 polymer ?
#
loop_
_entity_poly.entity_id
_entity_poly.type
_entity_poly.pdbx_seq_one_letter_code
_entity_poly.pdbx_strand_id
1 'polypeptide(L)'
;MAGLDGIINKIDPGAPSEKDLYDLSPEEEATYDTVCASLEEALDALNADRDFLKVGGVFTDEMLDSYVELKMEHVTQLRATTHPLEFELYYSA
;
A
#
# COMPACT_ATOMS: atom_id res chain seq x y z
N MET A 1 -14.86 -5.68 2.37
CA MET A 1 -15.46 -4.37 2.03
C MET A 1 -15.09 -3.94 0.61
N ALA A 2 -13.81 -3.89 0.24
CA ALA A 2 -13.38 -3.48 -1.13
C ALA A 2 -14.12 -4.21 -2.27
N GLY A 3 -14.20 -5.54 -2.23
CA GLY A 3 -14.94 -6.29 -3.28
C GLY A 3 -16.45 -6.02 -3.31
N LEU A 4 -17.06 -5.73 -2.16
CA LEU A 4 -18.48 -5.36 -2.11
C LEU A 4 -18.69 -3.95 -2.68
N ASP A 5 -17.78 -3.02 -2.37
CA ASP A 5 -17.78 -1.69 -2.93
C ASP A 5 -17.65 -1.73 -4.47
N GLY A 6 -16.73 -2.54 -4.99
CA GLY A 6 -16.61 -2.77 -6.44
C GLY A 6 -17.89 -3.29 -7.10
N ILE A 7 -18.63 -4.18 -6.43
CA ILE A 7 -19.94 -4.67 -6.92
C ILE A 7 -20.99 -3.56 -6.92
N ILE A 8 -21.06 -2.76 -5.84
CA ILE A 8 -22.04 -1.67 -5.69
C ILE A 8 -21.80 -0.59 -6.74
N ASN A 9 -20.54 -0.17 -6.89
CA ASN A 9 -20.12 0.89 -7.81
C ASN A 9 -19.90 0.39 -9.25
N LYS A 10 -20.02 -0.93 -9.49
CA LYS A 10 -19.80 -1.58 -10.79
C LYS A 10 -18.44 -1.24 -11.39
N ILE A 11 -17.40 -1.30 -10.55
CA ILE A 11 -16.03 -1.03 -10.96
C ILE A 11 -15.59 -2.12 -11.94
N ASP A 12 -15.19 -1.72 -13.14
CA ASP A 12 -14.63 -2.61 -14.15
C ASP A 12 -13.14 -2.80 -13.87
N PRO A 13 -12.67 -4.04 -13.57
CA PRO A 13 -11.25 -4.32 -13.34
C PRO A 13 -10.40 -4.23 -14.62
N GLY A 14 -11.03 -4.05 -15.79
CA GLY A 14 -10.34 -4.05 -17.08
C GLY A 14 -10.07 -5.45 -17.62
N ALA A 15 -9.28 -5.51 -18.68
CA ALA A 15 -8.92 -6.77 -19.32
C ALA A 15 -7.91 -7.56 -18.48
N PRO A 16 -8.06 -8.89 -18.35
CA PRO A 16 -7.06 -9.71 -17.68
C PRO A 16 -5.73 -9.67 -18.45
N SER A 17 -4.62 -9.66 -17.73
CA SER A 17 -3.30 -9.82 -18.33
C SER A 17 -3.01 -11.30 -18.57
N GLU A 18 -2.56 -11.65 -19.78
CA GLU A 18 -2.06 -13.00 -20.12
C GLU A 18 -0.52 -13.08 -20.10
N LYS A 19 0.16 -11.95 -19.83
CA LYS A 19 1.62 -11.87 -19.78
C LYS A 19 2.15 -12.23 -18.39
N ASP A 20 3.35 -12.79 -18.34
CA ASP A 20 4.09 -12.96 -17.09
C ASP A 20 4.56 -11.58 -16.60
N LEU A 21 4.10 -11.17 -15.42
CA LEU A 21 4.38 -9.86 -14.84
C LEU A 21 5.84 -9.67 -14.44
N TYR A 22 6.60 -10.76 -14.25
CA TYR A 22 8.01 -10.68 -13.85
C TYR A 22 8.97 -10.52 -15.03
N ASP A 23 8.50 -10.79 -16.26
CA ASP A 23 9.29 -10.75 -17.50
C ASP A 23 8.89 -9.57 -18.41
N LEU A 24 8.12 -8.60 -17.89
CA LEU A 24 7.73 -7.40 -18.64
C LEU A 24 8.93 -6.49 -18.89
N SER A 25 8.94 -5.83 -20.05
CA SER A 25 9.86 -4.72 -20.27
C SER A 25 9.46 -3.52 -19.40
N PRO A 26 10.38 -2.61 -19.01
CA PRO A 26 10.06 -1.45 -18.18
C PRO A 26 8.98 -0.54 -18.78
N GLU A 27 8.92 -0.46 -20.12
CA GLU A 27 7.90 0.31 -20.84
C GLU A 27 6.50 -0.30 -20.68
N GLU A 28 6.41 -1.64 -20.65
CA GLU A 28 5.15 -2.35 -20.45
C GLU A 28 4.75 -2.36 -18.97
N GLU A 29 5.70 -2.58 -18.05
CA GLU A 29 5.47 -2.55 -16.60
C GLU A 29 4.88 -1.21 -16.16
N ALA A 30 5.37 -0.09 -16.71
CA ALA A 30 4.86 1.25 -16.43
C ALA A 30 3.39 1.49 -16.82
N THR A 31 2.77 0.58 -17.59
CA THR A 31 1.35 0.66 -17.94
C THR A 31 0.44 -0.03 -16.90
N TYR A 32 1.01 -0.77 -15.95
CA TYR A 32 0.27 -1.44 -14.89
C TYR A 32 0.28 -0.62 -13.61
N ASP A 33 -0.89 -0.49 -12.99
CA ASP A 33 -0.98 0.02 -11.62
C ASP A 33 -0.37 -1.00 -10.65
N THR A 34 0.60 -0.57 -9.84
CA THR A 34 1.29 -1.43 -8.87
C THR A 34 0.77 -1.23 -7.45
N VAL A 35 1.08 -2.19 -6.58
CA VAL A 35 0.84 -2.06 -5.14
C VAL A 35 1.76 -1.02 -4.51
N CYS A 36 1.40 -0.52 -3.33
CA CYS A 36 2.24 0.38 -2.54
C CYS A 36 3.64 -0.23 -2.31
N ALA A 37 4.69 0.57 -2.50
CA ALA A 37 6.08 0.17 -2.34
C ALA A 37 6.53 0.11 -0.87
N SER A 38 5.78 0.74 0.04
CA SER A 38 6.10 0.77 1.46
C SER A 38 4.87 0.72 2.35
N LEU A 39 5.10 0.38 3.63
CA LEU A 39 4.04 0.45 4.63
C LEU A 39 3.53 1.88 4.83
N GLU A 40 4.38 2.91 4.79
CA GLU A 40 3.92 4.30 4.90
C GLU A 40 2.93 4.63 3.78
N GLU A 41 3.29 4.33 2.53
CA GLU A 41 2.43 4.61 1.38
C GLU A 41 1.09 3.88 1.48
N ALA A 42 1.08 2.64 1.98
CA ALA A 42 -0.16 1.91 2.23
C ALA A 42 -1.02 2.55 3.34
N LEU A 43 -0.39 3.13 4.38
CA LEU A 43 -1.10 3.84 5.46
C LEU A 43 -1.66 5.18 4.97
N ASP A 44 -0.91 5.90 4.12
CA ASP A 44 -1.36 7.13 3.48
C ASP A 44 -2.54 6.87 2.53
N ALA A 45 -2.44 5.81 1.71
CA ALA A 45 -3.54 5.38 0.83
C ALA A 45 -4.78 4.99 1.64
N LEU A 46 -4.61 4.25 2.74
CA LEU A 46 -5.71 3.91 3.65
C LEU A 46 -6.34 5.16 4.26
N ASN A 47 -5.55 6.16 4.65
CA ASN A 47 -6.09 7.39 5.22
C ASN A 47 -6.83 8.25 4.17
N ALA A 48 -6.33 8.25 2.93
CA ALA A 48 -6.92 8.99 1.81
C ALA A 48 -8.20 8.34 1.28
N ASP A 49 -8.28 7.00 1.26
CA ASP A 49 -9.43 6.24 0.75
C ASP A 49 -9.84 5.11 1.71
N ARG A 50 -10.71 5.46 2.66
CA ARG A 50 -11.26 4.54 3.69
C ARG A 50 -12.77 4.45 3.71
N ASP A 51 -13.47 5.19 2.85
CA ASP A 51 -14.93 5.26 2.92
C ASP A 51 -15.57 3.91 2.62
N PHE A 52 -14.99 3.14 1.70
CA PHE A 52 -15.44 1.78 1.39
C PHE A 52 -15.39 0.84 2.62
N LEU A 53 -14.49 1.08 3.57
CA LEU A 53 -14.38 0.30 4.81
C LEU A 53 -15.47 0.67 5.82
N LYS A 54 -15.91 1.93 5.83
CA LYS A 54 -16.89 2.44 6.80
C LYS A 54 -18.34 2.06 6.47
N VAL A 55 -18.60 1.58 5.25
CA VAL A 55 -19.93 1.16 4.82
C VAL A 55 -20.51 0.12 5.80
N GLY A 56 -21.73 0.36 6.28
CA GLY A 56 -22.42 -0.52 7.23
C GLY A 56 -21.86 -0.49 8.66
N GLY A 57 -20.98 0.46 9.00
CA GLY A 57 -20.41 0.60 10.33
C GLY A 57 -19.44 -0.52 10.70
N VAL A 58 -18.86 -1.21 9.71
CA VAL A 58 -17.91 -2.31 9.92
C VAL A 58 -16.60 -1.79 10.50
N PHE A 59 -16.14 -0.64 10.02
CA PHE A 59 -14.99 0.09 10.55
C PHE A 59 -15.44 1.52 10.93
N THR A 60 -14.84 2.06 11.98
CA THR A 60 -15.04 3.45 12.42
C THR A 60 -13.80 4.28 12.12
N ASP A 61 -13.97 5.59 11.97
CA ASP A 61 -12.81 6.50 11.78
C ASP A 61 -11.83 6.37 12.95
N GLU A 62 -12.30 6.32 14.21
CA GLU A 62 -11.45 6.15 15.40
C GLU A 62 -10.60 4.88 15.36
N MET A 63 -11.17 3.75 14.93
CA MET A 63 -10.44 2.50 14.79
C MET A 63 -9.35 2.61 13.72
N LEU A 64 -9.67 3.22 12.58
CA LEU A 64 -8.75 3.38 11.46
C LEU A 64 -7.63 4.36 11.78
N ASP A 65 -7.96 5.50 12.41
CA ASP A 65 -6.99 6.49 12.88
C ASP A 65 -6.02 5.85 13.88
N SER A 66 -6.54 5.10 14.87
CA SER A 66 -5.71 4.40 15.86
C SER A 66 -4.80 3.34 15.22
N TYR A 67 -5.30 2.65 14.18
CA TYR A 67 -4.50 1.67 13.44
C TYR A 67 -3.35 2.35 12.69
N VAL A 68 -3.64 3.46 12.00
CA VAL A 68 -2.63 4.23 11.26
C VAL A 68 -1.57 4.76 12.21
N GLU A 69 -1.97 5.36 13.34
CA GLU A 69 -1.04 5.88 14.35
C GLU A 69 -0.11 4.78 14.86
N LEU A 70 -0.65 3.65 15.31
CA LEU A 70 0.12 2.51 15.81
C LEU A 70 1.13 1.99 14.77
N LYS A 71 0.74 1.91 13.49
CA LYS A 71 1.64 1.43 12.45
C LYS A 71 2.68 2.47 12.05
N MET A 72 2.36 3.76 12.12
CA MET A 72 3.35 4.81 11.88
C MET A 72 4.44 4.87 12.96
N GLU A 73 4.16 4.45 14.19
CA GLU A 73 5.20 4.24 15.20
C GLU A 73 6.26 3.23 14.72
N HIS A 74 5.82 2.10 14.14
CA HIS A 74 6.73 1.08 13.63
C HIS A 74 7.52 1.58 12.41
N VAL A 75 6.87 2.30 11.50
CA VAL A 75 7.53 2.94 10.34
C VAL A 75 8.62 3.89 10.82
N THR A 76 8.30 4.73 11.81
CA THR A 76 9.23 5.70 12.38
C THR A 76 10.42 5.00 13.04
N GLN A 77 10.17 3.95 13.82
CA GLN A 77 11.22 3.17 14.45
C GLN A 77 12.19 2.57 13.43
N LEU A 78 11.66 1.96 12.35
CA LEU A 78 12.49 1.36 11.31
C LEU A 78 13.35 2.42 10.61
N ARG A 79 12.76 3.58 10.27
CA ARG A 79 13.47 4.69 9.59
C ARG A 79 14.54 5.34 10.44
N ALA A 80 14.32 5.42 11.75
CA ALA A 80 15.27 6.02 12.69
C ALA A 80 16.39 5.04 13.08
N THR A 81 16.31 3.76 12.67
CA THR A 81 17.29 2.73 13.00
C THR A 81 18.21 2.49 11.81
N THR A 82 19.52 2.60 12.00
CA THR A 82 20.51 2.27 10.97
C THR A 82 20.43 0.79 10.59
N HIS A 83 20.25 0.50 9.31
CA HIS A 83 20.26 -0.88 8.82
C HIS A 83 21.70 -1.40 8.71
N PRO A 84 22.01 -2.67 9.07
CA PRO A 84 23.37 -3.22 8.96
C PRO A 84 24.01 -3.08 7.57
N LEU A 85 23.20 -3.16 6.52
CA LEU A 85 23.65 -2.94 5.14
C LEU A 85 24.20 -1.52 4.91
N GLU A 86 23.72 -0.50 5.63
CA GLU A 86 24.26 0.86 5.52
C GLU A 86 25.71 0.94 6.00
N PHE A 87 26.09 0.14 7.00
CA PHE A 87 27.49 0.03 7.41
C PHE A 87 28.33 -0.62 6.31
N GLU A 88 27.85 -1.69 5.68
CA GLU A 88 28.55 -2.31 4.55
C GLU A 88 28.74 -1.33 3.38
N LEU A 89 27.70 -0.56 3.05
CA LEU A 89 27.72 0.37 1.92
C LEU A 89 28.54 1.64 2.17
N TYR A 90 28.56 2.16 3.41
CA TYR A 90 29.03 3.53 3.67
C TYR A 90 30.13 3.66 4.74
N TYR A 91 30.45 2.62 5.53
CA TYR A 91 31.43 2.74 6.62
C TYR A 91 32.90 2.70 6.15
N SER A 92 33.21 2.00 5.06
CA SER A 92 34.59 1.81 4.59
C SER A 92 34.78 2.01 3.08
N ALA A 93 33.84 2.70 2.44
CA ALA A 93 33.97 3.16 1.05
C ALA A 93 35.04 4.26 0.92
#